data_AF-A0A8T1Z5M7-F1
#
_entry.id   AF-A0A8T1Z5M7-F1
#
_cell.length_a   1.000
_cell.length_b   1.000
_cell.length_c   1.000
_cell.angle_alpha   90.00
_cell.angle_beta   90.00
_cell.angle_gamma   90.00
#
_symmetry.space_group_name_H-M   'P 1'
#
loop_
_entity.id
_entity.type
_entity.pdbx_description
1 polymer ?
#
loop_
_entity_poly.entity_id
_entity_poly.type
_entity_poly.pdbx_seq_one_letter_code
_entity_poly.pdbx_strand_id
1 'polypeptide(L)'
;GVDDGGGTYRKQDTRPPKARRNPDFVDLSYEDYYKETRDRYVKGLLMMITYQCDALVEKFNVTPLIIGVFDDDWADKAILESELQSGEVREPEVKRGKASEEPQNLYGKRAVTIWLSQLKKSLPLSSSLALSFLACHKAGTPILPTDIVRWARQGNIPYLSSFLKIREKMGDRSAACPVSVSVMFKPSQIVSAQRLEAQAASIADIIGLPLPPVNFYAIASNYLKRLSIPKEKVLDLVRLLHNWSKPSDLYLSKNELRLPTRVYVMSIIIVAIRMLYNINGFGVWERSLGLLDASEEDVTEFDTEELLKNFETKYHEVAAETVEHEKDLLSYLLHGKNEIFAGLEEASADDTYRTVDNLWNSYPKDQSRDRNNPCSSRSRKSKTGSMDFDEPSLEGVSSPDNHNHKEKSKEKAIRRLITDMRDNLFQYIPPRVKIKRLDYLQYVRKNDDGALIYAAHADYYILLRVCAMVAEIDARNMHRSVLSFERRLAWIEKKIDHVLHLTPLSIP
;
A
#
# COMPACT_ATOMS: atom_id res chain seq x y z
N GLY A 1 -93.62 4.01 -23.52
CA GLY A 1 -92.50 4.56 -22.75
C GLY A 1 -92.57 4.00 -21.34
N VAL A 2 -91.43 4.01 -20.64
CA VAL A 2 -91.27 3.85 -19.17
C VAL A 2 -91.57 2.47 -18.57
N ASP A 3 -90.54 1.97 -17.86
CA ASP A 3 -90.43 0.97 -16.77
C ASP A 3 -90.93 -0.48 -16.99
N ASP A 4 -90.16 -1.56 -16.71
CA ASP A 4 -89.29 -1.92 -15.55
C ASP A 4 -90.12 -2.41 -14.34
N GLY A 5 -89.79 -3.48 -13.61
CA GLY A 5 -88.71 -4.48 -13.71
C GLY A 5 -88.89 -5.56 -12.62
N GLY A 6 -88.19 -6.70 -12.71
CA GLY A 6 -88.18 -7.69 -11.61
C GLY A 6 -87.98 -9.15 -12.01
N GLY A 7 -86.74 -9.65 -11.93
CA GLY A 7 -86.41 -11.06 -12.16
C GLY A 7 -85.14 -11.49 -11.40
N THR A 8 -85.32 -12.20 -10.28
CA THR A 8 -84.23 -12.62 -9.39
C THR A 8 -83.50 -13.87 -9.90
N TYR A 9 -82.24 -13.72 -10.31
CA TYR A 9 -81.35 -14.84 -10.63
C TYR A 9 -80.25 -15.02 -9.58
N ARG A 10 -80.31 -16.16 -8.88
CA ARG A 10 -79.40 -16.56 -7.80
C ARG A 10 -78.11 -17.15 -8.40
N LYS A 11 -77.03 -16.39 -8.48
CA LYS A 11 -75.72 -16.91 -8.92
C LYS A 11 -75.17 -17.90 -7.88
N GLN A 12 -74.72 -19.07 -8.36
CA GLN A 12 -74.01 -20.07 -7.54
C GLN A 12 -72.54 -19.64 -7.37
N ASP A 13 -72.05 -19.67 -6.13
CA ASP A 13 -70.70 -19.23 -5.74
C ASP A 13 -69.69 -20.40 -5.88
N THR A 14 -69.29 -20.74 -7.11
CA THR A 14 -68.25 -21.78 -7.35
C THR A 14 -66.85 -21.23 -7.07
N ARG A 15 -66.45 -21.26 -5.80
CA ARG A 15 -65.05 -21.02 -5.41
C ARG A 15 -64.18 -22.22 -5.82
N PRO A 16 -63.02 -22.03 -6.46
CA PRO A 16 -62.08 -23.12 -6.67
C PRO A 16 -61.54 -23.61 -5.31
N PRO A 17 -61.21 -24.91 -5.18
CA PRO A 17 -60.63 -25.43 -3.94
C PRO A 17 -59.30 -24.73 -3.67
N LYS A 18 -59.08 -24.31 -2.41
CA LYS A 18 -57.81 -23.74 -1.97
C LYS A 18 -56.67 -24.70 -2.32
N ALA A 19 -55.70 -24.23 -3.11
CA ALA A 19 -54.49 -24.98 -3.38
C ALA A 19 -53.86 -25.41 -2.04
N ARG A 20 -53.53 -26.71 -1.92
CA ARG A 20 -52.81 -27.24 -0.76
C ARG A 20 -51.48 -26.49 -0.68
N ARG A 21 -51.18 -25.90 0.48
CA ARG A 21 -49.85 -25.32 0.74
C ARG A 21 -48.80 -26.43 0.62
N ASN A 22 -47.65 -26.13 0.00
CA ASN A 22 -46.52 -27.06 -0.02
C ASN A 22 -46.09 -27.36 1.44
N PRO A 23 -45.70 -28.60 1.78
CA PRO A 23 -45.44 -28.97 3.17
C PRO A 23 -44.16 -28.40 3.80
N ASP A 24 -43.20 -27.93 2.99
CA ASP A 24 -41.84 -27.60 3.44
C ASP A 24 -41.63 -26.09 3.71
N PHE A 25 -42.63 -25.41 4.27
CA PHE A 25 -42.45 -24.05 4.79
C PHE A 25 -41.95 -24.10 6.24
N VAL A 26 -40.62 -23.99 6.41
CA VAL A 26 -40.00 -23.75 7.71
C VAL A 26 -40.18 -22.27 8.04
N ASP A 27 -40.95 -21.99 9.09
CA ASP A 27 -41.16 -20.63 9.59
C ASP A 27 -39.92 -20.21 10.38
N LEU A 28 -39.07 -19.36 9.78
CA LEU A 28 -37.76 -19.00 10.32
C LEU A 28 -37.89 -17.87 11.33
N SER A 29 -37.29 -18.04 12.52
CA SER A 29 -37.30 -17.03 13.57
C SER A 29 -36.24 -15.94 13.33
N TYR A 30 -36.41 -14.78 13.96
CA TYR A 30 -35.42 -13.70 13.98
C TYR A 30 -34.02 -14.20 14.44
N GLU A 31 -34.01 -15.13 15.41
CA GLU A 31 -32.81 -15.79 15.92
C GLU A 31 -32.07 -16.57 14.82
N ASP A 32 -32.81 -17.33 14.00
CA ASP A 32 -32.24 -18.13 12.92
C ASP A 32 -31.57 -17.23 11.87
N TYR A 33 -32.20 -16.10 11.53
CA TYR A 33 -31.67 -15.14 10.57
C TYR A 33 -30.34 -14.52 11.01
N TYR A 34 -30.21 -14.05 12.27
CA TYR A 34 -28.94 -13.45 12.69
C TYR A 34 -27.85 -14.49 12.96
N LYS A 35 -28.20 -15.67 13.50
CA LYS A 35 -27.23 -16.76 13.76
C LYS A 35 -26.64 -17.28 12.46
N GLU A 36 -27.48 -17.66 11.48
CA GLU A 36 -26.98 -18.07 10.17
C GLU A 36 -26.19 -16.94 9.51
N THR A 37 -26.60 -15.67 9.63
CA THR A 37 -25.82 -14.54 9.07
C THR A 37 -24.44 -14.39 9.72
N ARG A 38 -24.34 -14.51 11.05
CA ARG A 38 -23.07 -14.49 11.81
C ARG A 38 -22.19 -15.67 11.43
N ASP A 39 -22.72 -16.89 11.52
CA ASP A 39 -21.98 -18.13 11.33
C ASP A 39 -21.51 -18.27 9.89
N ARG A 40 -22.38 -17.92 8.92
CA ARG A 40 -22.01 -17.87 7.50
C ARG A 40 -20.86 -16.89 7.27
N TYR A 41 -20.92 -15.69 7.84
CA TYR A 41 -19.86 -14.68 7.73
C TYR A 41 -18.53 -15.14 8.36
N VAL A 42 -18.56 -15.58 9.61
CA VAL A 42 -17.37 -16.03 10.36
C VAL A 42 -16.73 -17.24 9.69
N LYS A 43 -17.54 -18.24 9.28
CA LYS A 43 -17.06 -19.44 8.59
C LYS A 43 -16.44 -19.10 7.23
N GLY A 44 -17.05 -18.20 6.45
CA GLY A 44 -16.48 -17.76 5.18
C GLY A 44 -15.17 -16.99 5.34
N LEU A 45 -15.05 -16.13 6.36
CA LEU A 45 -13.79 -15.44 6.67
C LEU A 45 -12.71 -16.42 7.15
N LEU A 46 -13.06 -17.39 8.00
CA LEU A 46 -12.17 -18.47 8.41
C LEU A 46 -11.67 -19.24 7.18
N MET A 47 -12.54 -19.57 6.23
CA MET A 47 -12.13 -20.19 4.97
C MET A 47 -11.21 -19.29 4.13
N MET A 48 -11.40 -17.96 4.11
CA MET A 48 -10.42 -17.06 3.48
C MET A 48 -9.05 -17.18 4.14
N ILE A 49 -8.99 -17.15 5.48
CA ILE A 49 -7.75 -17.30 6.25
C ILE A 49 -7.10 -18.66 5.96
N THR A 50 -7.86 -19.75 5.98
CA THR A 50 -7.36 -21.10 5.65
C THR A 50 -6.74 -21.12 4.25
N TYR A 51 -7.45 -20.67 3.21
CA TYR A 51 -6.92 -20.64 1.85
C TYR A 51 -5.70 -19.73 1.66
N GLN A 52 -5.55 -18.70 2.50
CA GLN A 52 -4.36 -17.83 2.53
C GLN A 52 -3.19 -18.53 3.22
N CYS A 53 -3.44 -19.20 4.35
CA CYS A 53 -2.47 -20.02 5.06
C CYS A 53 -2.00 -21.20 4.21
N ASP A 54 -2.90 -21.92 3.53
CA ASP A 54 -2.57 -23.02 2.61
C ASP A 54 -1.60 -22.51 1.53
N ALA A 55 -1.94 -21.39 0.87
CA ALA A 55 -1.06 -20.77 -0.12
C ALA A 55 0.28 -20.28 0.46
N LEU A 56 0.30 -19.82 1.72
CA LEU A 56 1.52 -19.43 2.44
C LEU A 56 2.39 -20.64 2.84
N VAL A 57 1.79 -21.79 3.14
CA VAL A 57 2.51 -23.06 3.38
C VAL A 57 3.06 -23.59 2.07
N GLU A 58 2.19 -23.83 1.07
CA GLU A 58 2.52 -24.48 -0.21
C GLU A 58 3.52 -23.68 -1.05
N LYS A 59 3.36 -22.35 -1.13
CA LYS A 59 4.17 -21.50 -2.01
C LYS A 59 5.28 -20.73 -1.29
N PHE A 60 5.18 -20.55 0.02
CA PHE A 60 6.05 -19.66 0.80
C PHE A 60 6.59 -20.28 2.12
N ASN A 61 6.28 -21.57 2.40
CA ASN A 61 6.82 -22.38 3.49
C ASN A 61 6.63 -21.79 4.93
N VAL A 62 5.45 -21.24 5.22
CA VAL A 62 5.08 -20.65 6.53
C VAL A 62 4.44 -21.68 7.48
N THR A 63 4.66 -21.56 8.80
CA THR A 63 4.10 -22.47 9.84
C THR A 63 2.70 -21.99 10.34
N PRO A 64 1.69 -22.89 10.57
CA PRO A 64 0.29 -22.46 10.81
C PRO A 64 -0.22 -22.53 12.28
N LEU A 65 -0.83 -21.45 12.81
CA LEU A 65 -1.62 -21.38 14.08
C LEU A 65 -2.54 -20.12 14.17
N ILE A 66 -3.89 -20.24 14.27
CA ILE A 66 -4.86 -19.10 14.46
C ILE A 66 -6.17 -19.54 15.21
N ILE A 67 -6.89 -18.56 15.81
CA ILE A 67 -8.34 -18.45 16.27
C ILE A 67 -8.47 -18.16 17.80
N GLY A 68 -9.41 -17.36 18.36
CA GLY A 68 -10.40 -16.39 17.82
C GLY A 68 -11.80 -16.40 18.52
N VAL A 69 -12.35 -15.26 18.99
CA VAL A 69 -13.67 -15.11 19.70
C VAL A 69 -14.39 -13.77 19.41
N PHE A 70 -15.74 -13.72 19.50
CA PHE A 70 -16.56 -12.50 19.45
C PHE A 70 -17.77 -12.59 20.41
N ASP A 71 -18.23 -11.46 20.95
CA ASP A 71 -19.37 -11.31 21.89
C ASP A 71 -20.75 -11.57 21.25
N ASP A 72 -21.77 -11.91 22.06
CA ASP A 72 -23.10 -12.36 21.60
C ASP A 72 -24.12 -11.22 21.47
N ASP A 73 -24.08 -10.20 22.33
CA ASP A 73 -25.03 -9.05 22.35
C ASP A 73 -24.89 -8.06 21.17
N TRP A 74 -24.19 -8.43 20.09
CA TRP A 74 -23.79 -7.50 19.02
C TRP A 74 -24.91 -7.19 18.02
N ALA A 75 -25.88 -8.09 17.85
CA ALA A 75 -26.91 -8.00 16.81
C ALA A 75 -27.92 -6.87 17.07
N ASP A 76 -28.36 -6.71 18.33
CA ASP A 76 -29.31 -5.66 18.72
C ASP A 76 -28.65 -4.27 18.74
N LYS A 77 -27.39 -4.19 19.21
CA LYS A 77 -26.54 -2.98 19.14
C LYS A 77 -26.43 -2.47 17.70
N ALA A 78 -26.28 -3.38 16.72
CA ALA A 78 -26.17 -3.04 15.30
C ALA A 78 -27.46 -2.42 14.71
N ILE A 79 -28.64 -2.88 15.13
CA ILE A 79 -29.92 -2.31 14.68
C ILE A 79 -30.11 -0.92 15.31
N LEU A 80 -29.90 -0.81 16.63
CA LEU A 80 -30.06 0.44 17.37
C LEU A 80 -29.16 1.56 16.80
N GLU A 81 -27.88 1.25 16.50
CA GLU A 81 -26.98 2.20 15.81
C GLU A 81 -27.49 2.64 14.43
N SER A 82 -28.09 1.72 13.65
CA SER A 82 -28.64 2.04 12.33
C SER A 82 -29.91 2.92 12.40
N GLU A 83 -30.64 2.89 13.51
CA GLU A 83 -31.85 3.71 13.71
C GLU A 83 -31.47 5.10 14.23
N LEU A 84 -30.51 5.18 15.15
CA LEU A 84 -29.93 6.44 15.64
C LEU A 84 -29.24 7.26 14.53
N GLN A 85 -28.63 6.60 13.54
CA GLN A 85 -27.99 7.28 12.39
C GLN A 85 -28.98 7.86 11.36
N SER A 86 -30.27 7.53 11.44
CA SER A 86 -31.33 8.04 10.56
C SER A 86 -32.14 9.19 11.17
N GLY A 87 -31.54 9.97 12.07
CA GLY A 87 -32.17 11.06 12.83
C GLY A 87 -32.59 12.30 12.05
N GLU A 88 -33.52 12.17 11.10
CA GLU A 88 -34.48 13.23 10.77
C GLU A 88 -35.90 12.65 10.81
N VAL A 89 -36.75 13.24 11.66
CA VAL A 89 -38.12 12.75 11.88
C VAL A 89 -38.98 13.04 10.66
N ARG A 90 -39.30 11.98 9.91
CA ARG A 90 -40.53 11.90 9.11
C ARG A 90 -41.32 10.69 9.59
N GLU A 91 -42.56 10.91 10.02
CA GLU A 91 -43.47 9.82 10.34
C GLU A 91 -43.65 8.92 9.10
N PRO A 92 -43.51 7.59 9.22
CA PRO A 92 -43.69 6.72 8.07
C PRO A 92 -45.17 6.62 7.69
N GLU A 93 -45.51 7.00 6.45
CA GLU A 93 -46.74 6.50 5.82
C GLU A 93 -46.64 4.97 5.68
N VAL A 94 -47.23 4.23 6.61
CA VAL A 94 -47.16 2.77 6.65
C VAL A 94 -47.99 2.15 5.52
N LYS A 95 -47.43 2.13 4.31
CA LYS A 95 -47.88 1.24 3.23
C LYS A 95 -47.49 -0.18 3.60
N ARG A 96 -48.39 -0.89 4.29
CA ARG A 96 -48.32 -2.34 4.53
C ARG A 96 -48.36 -3.10 3.19
N GLY A 97 -47.21 -3.18 2.53
CA GLY A 97 -46.92 -4.24 1.59
C GLY A 97 -46.98 -5.61 2.28
N LYS A 98 -47.06 -6.69 1.51
CA LYS A 98 -47.01 -8.06 2.02
C LYS A 98 -45.84 -8.22 2.99
N ALA A 99 -46.05 -8.96 4.08
CA ALA A 99 -44.99 -9.26 5.04
C ALA A 99 -43.76 -9.81 4.30
N SER A 100 -42.64 -9.10 4.42
CA SER A 100 -41.33 -9.63 4.08
C SER A 100 -41.06 -10.81 5.00
N GLU A 101 -40.71 -11.96 4.42
CA GLU A 101 -40.30 -13.15 5.20
C GLU A 101 -39.04 -12.85 6.03
N GLU A 102 -38.21 -11.90 5.58
CA GLU A 102 -37.04 -11.43 6.31
C GLU A 102 -37.38 -10.32 7.34
N PRO A 103 -36.72 -10.31 8.52
CA PRO A 103 -36.85 -9.24 9.51
C PRO A 103 -36.36 -7.88 8.98
N GLN A 104 -37.04 -6.81 9.41
CA GLN A 104 -36.76 -5.42 9.01
C GLN A 104 -36.75 -4.49 10.23
N ASN A 105 -36.02 -3.38 10.14
CA ASN A 105 -36.03 -2.33 11.16
C ASN A 105 -37.26 -1.40 11.00
N LEU A 106 -37.41 -0.41 11.91
CA LEU A 106 -38.56 0.51 11.90
C LEU A 106 -38.74 1.32 10.59
N TYR A 107 -37.70 1.41 9.77
CA TYR A 107 -37.66 2.13 8.49
C TYR A 107 -37.75 1.20 7.26
N GLY A 108 -38.08 -0.08 7.45
CA GLY A 108 -38.21 -1.07 6.36
C GLY A 108 -36.87 -1.53 5.77
N LYS A 109 -35.73 -1.23 6.39
CA LYS A 109 -34.42 -1.77 5.99
C LYS A 109 -34.30 -3.21 6.47
N ARG A 110 -33.84 -4.12 5.60
CA ARG A 110 -33.58 -5.54 5.91
C ARG A 110 -32.57 -5.65 7.06
N ALA A 111 -32.91 -6.36 8.14
CA ALA A 111 -32.02 -6.52 9.28
C ALA A 111 -30.71 -7.24 8.90
N VAL A 112 -30.79 -8.24 8.01
CA VAL A 112 -29.65 -8.99 7.50
C VAL A 112 -28.59 -8.11 6.83
N THR A 113 -28.98 -7.03 6.14
CA THR A 113 -28.00 -6.11 5.52
C THR A 113 -27.39 -5.15 6.54
N ILE A 114 -28.12 -4.78 7.60
CA ILE A 114 -27.61 -4.00 8.74
C ILE A 114 -26.57 -4.84 9.51
N TRP A 115 -26.90 -6.08 9.88
CA TRP A 115 -25.98 -7.01 10.53
C TRP A 115 -24.72 -7.27 9.71
N LEU A 116 -24.84 -7.56 8.40
CA LEU A 116 -23.69 -7.75 7.54
C LEU A 116 -22.82 -6.48 7.41
N SER A 117 -23.43 -5.29 7.41
CA SER A 117 -22.70 -4.02 7.45
C SER A 117 -21.89 -3.90 8.74
N GLN A 118 -22.48 -4.22 9.89
CA GLN A 118 -21.77 -4.16 11.16
C GLN A 118 -20.68 -5.23 11.29
N LEU A 119 -20.91 -6.46 10.84
CA LEU A 119 -19.90 -7.52 10.74
C LEU A 119 -18.69 -7.08 9.89
N LYS A 120 -18.94 -6.41 8.76
CA LYS A 120 -17.88 -5.88 7.89
C LYS A 120 -17.15 -4.68 8.50
N LYS A 121 -17.75 -3.93 9.42
CA LYS A 121 -17.06 -2.86 10.16
C LYS A 121 -16.20 -3.44 11.29
N SER A 122 -16.71 -4.39 12.06
CA SER A 122 -16.02 -4.98 13.21
C SER A 122 -14.93 -5.96 12.80
N LEU A 123 -15.20 -6.79 11.79
CA LEU A 123 -14.30 -7.83 11.30
C LEU A 123 -14.22 -7.76 9.75
N PRO A 124 -13.65 -6.69 9.18
CA PRO A 124 -13.55 -6.51 7.73
C PRO A 124 -12.79 -7.66 7.07
N LEU A 125 -13.07 -7.94 5.79
CA LEU A 125 -12.39 -9.00 5.03
C LEU A 125 -10.86 -8.84 5.02
N SER A 126 -10.33 -7.61 5.11
CA SER A 126 -8.89 -7.35 5.20
C SER A 126 -8.24 -7.93 6.46
N SER A 127 -9.04 -8.23 7.50
CA SER A 127 -8.59 -8.95 8.69
C SER A 127 -8.07 -10.34 8.36
N SER A 128 -8.52 -10.97 7.26
CA SER A 128 -7.96 -12.25 6.79
C SER A 128 -6.48 -12.12 6.41
N LEU A 129 -6.13 -11.11 5.60
CA LEU A 129 -4.74 -10.81 5.26
C LEU A 129 -3.94 -10.37 6.49
N ALA A 130 -4.55 -9.60 7.40
CA ALA A 130 -3.89 -9.14 8.62
C ALA A 130 -3.55 -10.30 9.56
N LEU A 131 -4.45 -11.27 9.72
CA LEU A 131 -4.22 -12.51 10.47
C LEU A 131 -3.17 -13.40 9.79
N SER A 132 -3.21 -13.52 8.46
CA SER A 132 -2.20 -14.25 7.69
C SER A 132 -0.80 -13.63 7.87
N PHE A 133 -0.68 -12.30 7.79
CA PHE A 133 0.56 -11.59 8.11
C PHE A 133 0.97 -11.76 9.58
N LEU A 134 0.01 -11.73 10.51
CA LEU A 134 0.27 -11.87 11.94
C LEU A 134 0.84 -13.25 12.30
N ALA A 135 0.35 -14.32 11.66
CA ALA A 135 0.92 -15.66 11.77
C ALA A 135 2.38 -15.69 11.28
N CYS A 136 2.65 -15.11 10.10
CA CYS A 136 4.01 -14.97 9.55
C CYS A 136 4.96 -14.23 10.51
N HIS A 137 4.50 -13.11 11.09
CA HIS A 137 5.26 -12.30 12.06
C HIS A 137 5.51 -13.07 13.37
N LYS A 138 4.48 -13.74 13.90
CA LYS A 138 4.59 -14.54 15.14
C LYS A 138 5.53 -15.74 14.99
N ALA A 139 5.58 -16.35 13.80
CA ALA A 139 6.55 -17.38 13.43
C ALA A 139 7.97 -16.84 13.18
N GLY A 140 8.19 -15.52 13.25
CA GLY A 140 9.50 -14.91 13.05
C GLY A 140 10.00 -14.94 11.60
N THR A 141 9.11 -15.11 10.62
CA THR A 141 9.49 -15.09 9.19
C THR A 141 9.85 -13.67 8.73
N PRO A 142 10.74 -13.50 7.73
CA PRO A 142 11.09 -12.19 7.17
C PRO A 142 10.07 -11.64 6.16
N ILE A 143 8.81 -12.05 6.26
CA ILE A 143 7.73 -11.64 5.36
C ILE A 143 7.26 -10.23 5.78
N LEU A 144 7.16 -9.31 4.82
CA LEU A 144 6.71 -7.95 5.07
C LEU A 144 5.22 -7.78 4.70
N PRO A 145 4.52 -6.78 5.28
CA PRO A 145 3.16 -6.44 4.85
C PRO A 145 3.05 -6.10 3.36
N THR A 146 4.13 -5.57 2.76
CA THR A 146 4.26 -5.32 1.32
C THR A 146 4.20 -6.60 0.51
N ASP A 147 4.81 -7.69 1.00
CA ASP A 147 4.80 -8.98 0.32
C ASP A 147 3.41 -9.60 0.30
N ILE A 148 2.71 -9.59 1.45
CA ILE A 148 1.31 -10.04 1.55
C ILE A 148 0.38 -9.25 0.61
N VAL A 149 0.51 -7.92 0.57
CA VAL A 149 -0.26 -7.06 -0.36
C VAL A 149 0.07 -7.37 -1.83
N ARG A 150 1.34 -7.56 -2.16
CA ARG A 150 1.80 -7.88 -3.53
C ARG A 150 1.28 -9.26 -3.97
N TRP A 151 1.42 -10.28 -3.12
CA TRP A 151 0.95 -11.63 -3.40
C TRP A 151 -0.59 -11.73 -3.49
N ALA A 152 -1.32 -10.96 -2.68
CA ALA A 152 -2.78 -10.86 -2.80
C ALA A 152 -3.20 -10.16 -4.11
N ARG A 153 -2.45 -9.16 -4.58
CA ARG A 153 -2.69 -8.46 -5.85
C ARG A 153 -2.40 -9.36 -7.06
N GLN A 154 -1.32 -10.14 -6.99
CA GLN A 154 -0.93 -11.11 -8.02
C GLN A 154 -1.80 -12.38 -8.03
N GLY A 155 -2.76 -12.53 -7.11
CA GLY A 155 -3.56 -13.77 -6.96
C GLY A 155 -2.78 -14.97 -6.41
N ASN A 156 -1.51 -14.78 -6.03
CA ASN A 156 -0.67 -15.81 -5.42
C ASN A 156 -1.24 -16.25 -4.06
N ILE A 157 -1.78 -15.30 -3.30
CA ILE A 157 -2.56 -15.53 -2.08
C ILE A 157 -4.05 -15.30 -2.39
N PRO A 158 -4.95 -16.28 -2.15
CA PRO A 158 -6.38 -16.11 -2.36
C PRO A 158 -6.99 -15.03 -1.47
N TYR A 159 -7.35 -13.89 -2.06
CA TYR A 159 -8.09 -12.83 -1.39
C TYR A 159 -9.25 -12.30 -2.25
N LEU A 160 -8.94 -11.73 -3.42
CA LEU A 160 -9.95 -11.18 -4.33
C LEU A 160 -10.88 -12.26 -4.92
N SER A 161 -10.36 -13.48 -5.12
CA SER A 161 -11.07 -14.62 -5.72
C SER A 161 -11.66 -15.60 -4.71
N SER A 162 -11.40 -15.45 -3.41
CA SER A 162 -11.76 -16.44 -2.37
C SER A 162 -13.27 -16.68 -2.27
N PHE A 163 -14.09 -15.69 -2.60
CA PHE A 163 -15.54 -15.83 -2.63
C PHE A 163 -16.04 -16.92 -3.60
N LEU A 164 -15.28 -17.25 -4.65
CA LEU A 164 -15.63 -18.34 -5.58
C LEU A 164 -15.53 -19.72 -4.87
N LYS A 165 -14.42 -19.99 -4.19
CA LYS A 165 -14.21 -21.20 -3.38
C LYS A 165 -15.12 -21.28 -2.16
N ILE A 166 -15.59 -20.13 -1.65
CA ILE A 166 -16.60 -20.08 -0.58
C ILE A 166 -17.97 -20.44 -1.14
N ARG A 167 -18.36 -19.92 -2.31
CA ARG A 167 -19.65 -20.24 -2.96
C ARG A 167 -19.76 -21.73 -3.25
N GLU A 168 -18.68 -22.34 -3.74
CA GLU A 168 -18.61 -23.79 -4.02
C GLU A 168 -18.92 -24.64 -2.78
N LYS A 169 -18.34 -24.33 -1.62
CA LYS A 169 -18.51 -25.14 -0.39
C LYS A 169 -19.72 -24.77 0.46
N MET A 170 -20.26 -23.55 0.34
CA MET A 170 -21.34 -23.04 1.21
C MET A 170 -22.65 -22.74 0.47
N GLY A 171 -22.68 -22.87 -0.86
CA GLY A 171 -23.77 -22.37 -1.71
C GLY A 171 -23.74 -20.84 -1.83
N ASP A 172 -24.51 -20.27 -2.77
CA ASP A 172 -24.57 -18.80 -2.91
C ASP A 172 -25.36 -18.14 -1.77
N ARG A 173 -26.43 -18.77 -1.28
CA ARG A 173 -27.35 -18.26 -0.24
C ARG A 173 -27.87 -19.41 0.63
N SER A 174 -28.49 -19.08 1.76
CA SER A 174 -29.32 -20.00 2.56
C SER A 174 -30.68 -19.35 2.87
N ALA A 175 -31.67 -20.12 3.34
CA ALA A 175 -33.01 -19.59 3.62
C ALA A 175 -32.99 -18.54 4.75
N ALA A 176 -32.25 -18.83 5.83
CA ALA A 176 -32.01 -17.90 6.93
C ALA A 176 -30.89 -16.86 6.65
N CYS A 177 -30.19 -16.93 5.52
CA CYS A 177 -29.33 -15.84 5.07
C CYS A 177 -29.40 -15.65 3.54
N PRO A 178 -30.41 -14.91 3.06
CA PRO A 178 -30.68 -14.69 1.63
C PRO A 178 -29.75 -13.64 0.98
N VAL A 179 -28.54 -13.46 1.51
CA VAL A 179 -27.50 -12.59 0.94
C VAL A 179 -26.46 -13.45 0.22
N SER A 180 -26.07 -13.04 -1.00
CA SER A 180 -25.14 -13.81 -1.81
C SER A 180 -23.71 -13.79 -1.26
N VAL A 181 -22.99 -14.89 -1.46
CA VAL A 181 -21.56 -15.01 -1.15
C VAL A 181 -20.72 -13.90 -1.81
N SER A 182 -21.10 -13.43 -3.01
CA SER A 182 -20.48 -12.26 -3.64
C SER A 182 -20.59 -11.01 -2.75
N VAL A 183 -21.79 -10.71 -2.25
CA VAL A 183 -22.04 -9.54 -1.40
C VAL A 183 -21.32 -9.67 -0.07
N MET A 184 -21.21 -10.87 0.50
CA MET A 184 -20.49 -11.09 1.76
C MET A 184 -18.97 -11.01 1.62
N PHE A 185 -18.38 -11.71 0.65
CA PHE A 185 -16.95 -12.07 0.64
C PHE A 185 -16.13 -11.56 -0.54
N LYS A 186 -16.72 -10.86 -1.52
CA LYS A 186 -15.93 -10.18 -2.56
C LYS A 186 -15.30 -8.91 -1.95
N PRO A 187 -13.96 -8.81 -1.80
CA PRO A 187 -13.34 -7.59 -1.30
C PRO A 187 -13.43 -6.49 -2.35
N SER A 188 -13.68 -5.24 -1.93
CA SER A 188 -13.68 -4.08 -2.82
C SER A 188 -12.27 -3.65 -3.22
N GLN A 189 -11.30 -3.80 -2.31
CA GLN A 189 -9.90 -3.45 -2.52
C GLN A 189 -8.97 -4.25 -1.58
N ILE A 190 -7.67 -4.23 -1.89
CA ILE A 190 -6.61 -4.69 -1.00
C ILE A 190 -6.16 -3.50 -0.15
N VAL A 191 -6.01 -3.69 1.17
CA VAL A 191 -5.52 -2.63 2.07
C VAL A 191 -4.06 -2.28 1.79
N SER A 192 -3.65 -1.06 2.13
CA SER A 192 -2.23 -0.67 2.03
C SER A 192 -1.37 -1.47 3.01
N ALA A 193 -0.09 -1.66 2.68
CA ALA A 193 0.84 -2.41 3.53
C ALA A 193 0.99 -1.81 4.94
N GLN A 194 0.90 -0.47 5.08
CA GLN A 194 0.93 0.22 6.37
C GLN A 194 -0.34 -0.03 7.19
N ARG A 195 -1.51 0.01 6.55
CA ARG A 195 -2.78 -0.33 7.20
C ARG A 195 -2.85 -1.80 7.60
N LEU A 196 -2.32 -2.70 6.76
CA LEU A 196 -2.21 -4.13 7.06
C LEU A 196 -1.37 -4.38 8.33
N GLU A 197 -0.23 -3.70 8.46
CA GLU A 197 0.65 -3.78 9.64
C GLU A 197 -0.06 -3.29 10.92
N ALA A 198 -0.77 -2.17 10.83
CA ALA A 198 -1.53 -1.61 11.94
C ALA A 198 -2.76 -2.46 12.33
N GLN A 199 -3.47 -3.03 11.34
CA GLN A 199 -4.58 -3.96 11.58
C GLN A 199 -4.08 -5.23 12.28
N ALA A 200 -2.94 -5.79 11.87
CA ALA A 200 -2.34 -6.95 12.54
C ALA A 200 -1.93 -6.65 13.99
N ALA A 201 -1.33 -5.47 14.25
CA ALA A 201 -1.02 -5.02 15.61
C ALA A 201 -2.28 -4.80 16.48
N SER A 202 -3.37 -4.31 15.88
CA SER A 202 -4.65 -4.12 16.56
C SER A 202 -5.31 -5.46 16.91
N ILE A 203 -5.37 -6.38 15.96
CA ILE A 203 -5.91 -7.74 16.16
C ILE A 203 -5.15 -8.48 17.26
N ALA A 204 -3.80 -8.41 17.25
CA ALA A 204 -2.97 -9.05 18.26
C ALA A 204 -3.28 -8.57 19.69
N ASP A 205 -3.52 -7.27 19.86
CA ASP A 205 -3.87 -6.68 21.14
C ASP A 205 -5.28 -7.04 21.59
N ILE A 206 -6.26 -7.02 20.67
CA ILE A 206 -7.66 -7.44 20.94
C ILE A 206 -7.71 -8.88 21.46
N ILE A 207 -6.87 -9.78 20.93
CA ILE A 207 -6.80 -11.19 21.35
C ILE A 207 -5.77 -11.45 22.47
N GLY A 208 -5.09 -10.41 22.99
CA GLY A 208 -4.07 -10.54 24.03
C GLY A 208 -2.81 -11.32 23.61
N LEU A 209 -2.50 -11.42 22.31
CA LEU A 209 -1.35 -12.15 21.77
C LEU A 209 -0.05 -11.33 21.93
N PRO A 210 0.92 -11.75 22.77
CA PRO A 210 2.21 -11.07 22.86
C PRO A 210 3.01 -11.25 21.58
N LEU A 211 3.45 -10.14 20.99
CA LEU A 211 4.22 -10.13 19.75
C LEU A 211 5.73 -9.97 19.98
N PRO A 212 6.58 -10.72 19.27
CA PRO A 212 8.01 -10.41 19.19
C PRO A 212 8.22 -9.11 18.39
N PRO A 213 9.42 -8.48 18.48
CA PRO A 213 9.84 -7.53 17.46
C PRO A 213 9.94 -8.24 16.10
N VAL A 214 9.94 -7.46 15.00
CA VAL A 214 10.18 -8.01 13.65
C VAL A 214 11.52 -8.77 13.59
N ASN A 215 11.64 -9.76 12.69
CA ASN A 215 12.91 -10.46 12.48
C ASN A 215 13.92 -9.55 11.76
N PHE A 216 14.53 -8.66 12.54
CA PHE A 216 15.43 -7.60 12.10
C PHE A 216 16.55 -8.13 11.20
N TYR A 217 17.25 -9.19 11.62
CA TYR A 217 18.40 -9.70 10.88
C TYR A 217 18.01 -10.34 9.55
N ALA A 218 16.90 -11.09 9.49
CA ALA A 218 16.46 -11.71 8.25
C ALA A 218 15.88 -10.68 7.26
N ILE A 219 15.12 -9.69 7.75
CA ILE A 219 14.66 -8.55 6.93
C ILE A 219 15.85 -7.73 6.42
N ALA A 220 16.83 -7.41 7.27
CA ALA A 220 18.02 -6.67 6.87
C ALA A 220 18.87 -7.43 5.83
N SER A 221 19.07 -8.74 6.02
CA SER A 221 19.71 -9.63 5.04
C SER A 221 18.96 -9.68 3.70
N ASN A 222 17.63 -9.60 3.72
CA ASN A 222 16.81 -9.53 2.50
C ASN A 222 16.99 -8.17 1.79
N TYR A 223 16.97 -7.06 2.53
CA TYR A 223 17.24 -5.73 1.97
C TYR A 223 18.65 -5.59 1.38
N LEU A 224 19.70 -6.04 2.09
CA LEU A 224 21.06 -6.04 1.55
C LEU A 224 21.15 -6.87 0.25
N LYS A 225 20.47 -8.02 0.18
CA LYS A 225 20.36 -8.83 -1.05
C LYS A 225 19.66 -8.06 -2.18
N ARG A 226 18.54 -7.37 -1.90
CA ARG A 226 17.78 -6.59 -2.89
C ARG A 226 18.51 -5.33 -3.38
N LEU A 227 19.45 -4.81 -2.58
CA LEU A 227 20.34 -3.69 -2.91
C LEU A 227 21.66 -4.14 -3.57
N SER A 228 21.87 -5.44 -3.77
CA SER A 228 23.11 -6.03 -4.30
C SER A 228 24.36 -5.70 -3.46
N ILE A 229 24.22 -5.51 -2.14
CA ILE A 229 25.33 -5.15 -1.24
C ILE A 229 25.93 -6.43 -0.60
N PRO A 230 27.27 -6.60 -0.60
CA PRO A 230 27.94 -7.66 0.15
C PRO A 230 27.55 -7.63 1.63
N LYS A 231 26.97 -8.72 2.14
CA LYS A 231 26.45 -8.78 3.52
C LYS A 231 27.57 -8.71 4.53
N GLU A 232 28.70 -9.30 4.19
CA GLU A 232 29.90 -9.45 5.00
C GLU A 232 30.50 -8.09 5.35
N LYS A 233 30.41 -7.10 4.44
CA LYS A 233 30.89 -5.72 4.68
C LYS A 233 29.99 -4.95 5.66
N VAL A 234 28.67 -5.11 5.58
CA VAL A 234 27.71 -4.18 6.20
C VAL A 234 26.97 -4.76 7.41
N LEU A 235 26.75 -6.07 7.44
CA LEU A 235 25.85 -6.70 8.42
C LEU A 235 26.34 -6.59 9.87
N ASP A 236 27.66 -6.58 10.11
CA ASP A 236 28.21 -6.45 11.46
C ASP A 236 28.04 -5.06 12.05
N LEU A 237 28.19 -3.99 11.26
CA LEU A 237 27.83 -2.65 11.71
C LEU A 237 26.33 -2.50 11.91
N VAL A 238 25.50 -3.08 11.03
CA VAL A 238 24.03 -3.12 11.20
C VAL A 238 23.64 -3.84 12.49
N ARG A 239 24.29 -4.96 12.83
CA ARG A 239 24.13 -5.69 14.11
C ARG A 239 24.53 -4.80 15.30
N LEU A 240 25.67 -4.12 15.22
CA LEU A 240 26.18 -3.25 16.28
C LEU A 240 25.23 -2.08 16.56
N LEU A 241 24.85 -1.32 15.51
CA LEU A 241 23.93 -0.20 15.60
C LEU A 241 22.55 -0.62 16.13
N HIS A 242 22.03 -1.77 15.71
CA HIS A 242 20.81 -2.36 16.28
C HIS A 242 20.97 -2.67 17.78
N ASN A 243 22.06 -3.34 18.16
CA ASN A 243 22.26 -3.81 19.54
C ASN A 243 22.49 -2.67 20.53
N TRP A 244 23.12 -1.58 20.10
CA TRP A 244 23.27 -0.36 20.90
C TRP A 244 21.97 0.44 21.01
N SER A 245 21.24 0.57 19.90
CA SER A 245 20.05 1.41 19.85
C SER A 245 18.79 0.75 20.41
N LYS A 246 18.63 -0.57 20.26
CA LYS A 246 17.41 -1.36 20.59
C LYS A 246 16.11 -0.55 20.39
N PRO A 247 15.77 -0.18 19.14
CA PRO A 247 14.63 0.70 18.89
C PRO A 247 13.31 -0.02 19.16
N SER A 248 12.44 0.59 19.96
CA SER A 248 11.06 0.11 20.15
C SER A 248 10.21 0.25 18.87
N ASP A 249 10.72 0.94 17.87
CA ASP A 249 10.20 1.05 16.51
C ASP A 249 10.26 -0.24 15.68
N LEU A 250 10.84 -1.32 16.22
CA LEU A 250 10.82 -2.66 15.62
C LEU A 250 9.64 -3.53 16.07
N TYR A 251 8.76 -3.01 16.92
CA TYR A 251 7.48 -3.65 17.28
C TYR A 251 6.34 -3.12 16.42
N LEU A 252 5.42 -4.00 16.03
CA LEU A 252 4.24 -3.61 15.24
C LEU A 252 3.40 -2.58 16.02
N SER A 253 2.81 -1.63 15.30
CA SER A 253 2.15 -0.45 15.86
C SER A 253 0.74 -0.30 15.31
N LYS A 254 -0.26 -0.20 16.19
CA LYS A 254 -1.67 0.07 15.82
C LYS A 254 -1.88 1.43 15.15
N ASN A 255 -0.94 2.37 15.33
CA ASN A 255 -1.03 3.70 14.76
C ASN A 255 -0.64 3.67 13.27
N GLU A 256 -1.63 3.75 12.39
CA GLU A 256 -1.46 3.83 10.92
C GLU A 256 -0.59 5.02 10.47
N LEU A 257 -0.45 6.09 11.26
CA LEU A 257 0.40 7.24 10.95
C LEU A 257 1.88 7.06 11.35
N ARG A 258 2.21 6.02 12.14
CA ARG A 258 3.60 5.69 12.45
C ARG A 258 4.29 5.15 11.20
N LEU A 259 5.59 5.42 11.05
CA LEU A 259 6.40 4.77 10.03
C LEU A 259 6.32 3.23 10.21
N PRO A 260 6.21 2.45 9.14
CA PRO A 260 6.20 0.99 9.23
C PRO A 260 7.52 0.45 9.80
N THR A 261 7.48 -0.62 10.58
CA THR A 261 8.65 -1.30 11.19
C THR A 261 9.76 -1.58 10.16
N ARG A 262 9.39 -2.03 8.96
CA ARG A 262 10.31 -2.30 7.85
C ARG A 262 11.15 -1.08 7.42
N VAL A 263 10.65 0.14 7.62
CA VAL A 263 11.33 1.41 7.29
C VAL A 263 12.34 1.79 8.37
N TYR A 264 12.18 1.30 9.61
CA TYR A 264 13.19 1.41 10.66
C TYR A 264 14.33 0.39 10.49
N VAL A 265 14.04 -0.81 9.96
CA VAL A 265 15.10 -1.75 9.56
C VAL A 265 15.99 -1.12 8.47
N MET A 266 15.36 -0.51 7.45
CA MET A 266 16.10 0.14 6.36
C MET A 266 16.88 1.39 6.81
N SER A 267 16.39 2.18 7.76
CA SER A 267 17.15 3.35 8.24
C SER A 267 18.42 2.99 9.00
N ILE A 268 18.43 1.88 9.74
CA ILE A 268 19.65 1.34 10.37
C ILE A 268 20.66 0.91 9.28
N ILE A 269 20.19 0.29 8.20
CA ILE A 269 21.03 -0.10 7.05
C ILE A 269 21.61 1.14 6.35
N ILE A 270 20.80 2.17 6.09
CA ILE A 270 21.26 3.42 5.47
C ILE A 270 22.37 4.06 6.32
N VAL A 271 22.20 4.18 7.64
CA VAL A 271 23.24 4.76 8.51
C VAL A 271 24.51 3.91 8.51
N ALA A 272 24.39 2.57 8.57
CA ALA A 272 25.56 1.69 8.47
C ALA A 272 26.33 1.86 7.15
N ILE A 273 25.63 1.90 6.02
CA ILE A 273 26.23 2.13 4.69
C ILE A 273 26.92 3.52 4.66
N ARG A 274 26.25 4.57 5.15
CA ARG A 274 26.84 5.92 5.17
C ARG A 274 28.11 6.01 6.01
N MET A 275 28.19 5.28 7.12
CA MET A 275 29.39 5.22 7.96
C MET A 275 30.52 4.45 7.28
N LEU A 276 30.24 3.30 6.67
CA LEU A 276 31.27 2.44 6.03
C LEU A 276 31.82 3.03 4.73
N TYR A 277 30.94 3.58 3.89
CA TYR A 277 31.29 4.15 2.58
C TYR A 277 31.46 5.67 2.62
N ASN A 278 31.57 6.25 3.82
CA ASN A 278 31.80 7.67 4.05
C ASN A 278 30.89 8.64 3.24
N ILE A 279 29.61 8.27 3.07
CA ILE A 279 28.64 9.01 2.25
C ILE A 279 28.18 10.27 2.99
N ASN A 280 28.99 11.32 2.89
CA ASN A 280 28.91 12.57 3.65
C ASN A 280 28.97 13.83 2.77
N GLY A 281 28.60 13.72 1.49
CA GLY A 281 28.45 14.84 0.55
C GLY A 281 29.76 15.32 -0.08
N PHE A 282 30.65 14.39 -0.40
CA PHE A 282 31.94 14.69 -1.02
C PHE A 282 31.87 14.73 -2.56
N GLY A 283 30.72 14.39 -3.14
CA GLY A 283 30.52 14.41 -4.59
C GLY A 283 31.26 13.28 -5.28
N VAL A 284 31.21 12.08 -4.70
CA VAL A 284 31.79 10.87 -5.31
C VAL A 284 31.01 10.54 -6.58
N TRP A 285 29.68 10.70 -6.58
CA TRP A 285 28.88 10.55 -7.77
C TRP A 285 29.23 11.59 -8.85
N GLU A 286 29.32 12.87 -8.49
CA GLU A 286 29.71 13.95 -9.42
C GLU A 286 31.14 13.75 -9.97
N ARG A 287 32.08 13.23 -9.15
CA ARG A 287 33.43 12.83 -9.60
C ARG A 287 33.42 11.62 -10.52
N SER A 288 32.54 10.64 -10.32
CA SER A 288 32.39 9.47 -11.22
C SER A 288 31.96 9.85 -12.65
N LEU A 289 31.30 10.99 -12.81
CA LEU A 289 30.98 11.57 -14.12
C LEU A 289 32.21 12.27 -14.75
N GLY A 290 33.30 12.44 -14.01
CA GLY A 290 34.50 13.19 -14.38
C GLY A 290 34.26 14.70 -14.41
N LEU A 291 33.54 15.25 -13.43
CA LEU A 291 33.14 16.67 -13.38
C LEU A 291 33.89 17.50 -12.32
N LEU A 292 34.77 16.86 -11.56
CA LEU A 292 35.57 17.41 -10.47
C LEU A 292 36.93 16.69 -10.51
N ASP A 293 38.01 17.43 -10.26
CA ASP A 293 39.36 16.85 -10.23
C ASP A 293 39.53 15.91 -9.04
N ALA A 294 40.27 14.82 -9.25
CA ALA A 294 40.52 13.81 -8.21
C ALA A 294 41.54 14.32 -7.17
N SER A 295 41.38 13.89 -5.92
CA SER A 295 42.32 14.11 -4.81
C SER A 295 42.95 12.78 -4.42
N GLU A 296 44.25 12.77 -4.10
CA GLU A 296 45.11 11.58 -3.96
C GLU A 296 44.86 10.66 -2.72
N GLU A 297 43.61 10.46 -2.28
CA GLU A 297 43.28 9.58 -1.13
C GLU A 297 42.45 8.35 -1.57
N ASP A 298 43.18 7.30 -1.98
CA ASP A 298 42.84 6.57 -3.21
C ASP A 298 42.51 5.07 -3.01
N VAL A 299 41.70 4.72 -1.99
CA VAL A 299 41.25 3.31 -1.76
C VAL A 299 39.77 3.20 -1.40
N THR A 300 39.27 3.97 -0.42
CA THR A 300 37.86 3.93 -0.01
C THR A 300 36.92 4.62 -1.01
N GLU A 301 37.46 5.51 -1.83
CA GLU A 301 36.69 6.25 -2.84
C GLU A 301 36.17 5.33 -3.95
N PHE A 302 36.99 4.39 -4.42
CA PHE A 302 36.62 3.44 -5.47
C PHE A 302 35.45 2.51 -5.08
N ASP A 303 35.49 1.93 -3.87
CA ASP A 303 34.39 1.08 -3.33
C ASP A 303 33.09 1.88 -3.16
N THR A 304 33.19 3.19 -2.89
CA THR A 304 32.04 4.10 -2.79
C THR A 304 31.48 4.49 -4.17
N GLU A 305 32.36 4.73 -5.15
CA GLU A 305 31.95 5.01 -6.54
C GLU A 305 31.24 3.79 -7.17
N GLU A 306 31.79 2.59 -7.00
CA GLU A 306 31.17 1.34 -7.46
C GLU A 306 29.80 1.12 -6.81
N LEU A 307 29.69 1.35 -5.49
CA LEU A 307 28.43 1.25 -4.77
C LEU A 307 27.37 2.23 -5.29
N LEU A 308 27.74 3.49 -5.52
CA LEU A 308 26.80 4.52 -6.02
C LEU A 308 26.32 4.21 -7.45
N LYS A 309 27.19 3.69 -8.32
CA LYS A 309 26.80 3.19 -9.66
C LYS A 309 25.82 2.02 -9.56
N ASN A 310 26.10 1.04 -8.70
CA ASN A 310 25.18 -0.07 -8.43
C ASN A 310 23.81 0.43 -7.92
N PHE A 311 23.77 1.44 -7.05
CA PHE A 311 22.50 2.03 -6.58
C PHE A 311 21.70 2.74 -7.67
N GLU A 312 22.34 3.45 -8.61
CA GLU A 312 21.62 4.03 -9.75
C GLU A 312 21.04 2.94 -10.67
N THR A 313 21.83 1.92 -11.01
CA THR A 313 21.34 0.77 -11.80
C THR A 313 20.17 0.09 -11.09
N LYS A 314 20.31 -0.23 -9.80
CA LYS A 314 19.26 -0.90 -9.00
C LYS A 314 17.99 -0.05 -8.85
N TYR A 315 18.11 1.28 -8.75
CA TYR A 315 16.95 2.18 -8.75
C TYR A 315 16.16 2.08 -10.07
N HIS A 316 16.86 2.09 -11.20
CA HIS A 316 16.22 1.99 -12.52
C HIS A 316 15.66 0.60 -12.82
N GLU A 317 16.31 -0.48 -12.38
CA GLU A 317 15.76 -1.85 -12.45
C GLU A 317 14.42 -1.96 -11.70
N VAL A 318 14.39 -1.55 -10.42
CA VAL A 318 13.16 -1.64 -9.60
C VAL A 318 12.07 -0.70 -10.13
N ALA A 319 12.43 0.46 -10.68
CA ALA A 319 11.47 1.34 -11.35
C ALA A 319 10.88 0.69 -12.62
N ALA A 320 11.70 0.01 -13.44
CA ALA A 320 11.23 -0.68 -14.64
C ALA A 320 10.24 -1.81 -14.30
N GLU A 321 10.54 -2.64 -13.30
CA GLU A 321 9.64 -3.69 -12.78
C GLU A 321 8.24 -3.13 -12.46
N THR A 322 8.15 -1.95 -11.83
CA THR A 322 6.85 -1.33 -11.49
C THR A 322 6.06 -0.85 -12.72
N VAL A 323 6.74 -0.32 -13.74
CA VAL A 323 6.09 0.23 -14.96
C VAL A 323 5.66 -0.87 -15.93
N GLU A 324 6.40 -1.99 -15.99
CA GLU A 324 6.01 -3.14 -16.82
C GLU A 324 4.72 -3.79 -16.32
N HIS A 325 4.52 -3.89 -15.00
CA HIS A 325 3.28 -4.38 -14.41
C HIS A 325 2.06 -3.48 -14.74
N GLU A 326 2.23 -2.16 -14.88
CA GLU A 326 1.15 -1.26 -15.29
C GLU A 326 0.78 -1.42 -16.78
N LYS A 327 1.77 -1.62 -17.64
CA LYS A 327 1.56 -1.87 -19.08
C LYS A 327 0.86 -3.21 -19.32
N ASP A 328 1.28 -4.26 -18.63
CA ASP A 328 0.68 -5.59 -18.76
C ASP A 328 -0.77 -5.59 -18.25
N LEU A 329 -1.04 -4.90 -17.13
CA LEU A 329 -2.40 -4.68 -16.63
C LEU A 329 -3.28 -3.91 -17.62
N LEU A 330 -2.77 -2.83 -18.23
CA LEU A 330 -3.52 -2.07 -19.24
C LEU A 330 -3.84 -2.93 -20.47
N SER A 331 -2.87 -3.71 -20.96
CA SER A 331 -3.05 -4.66 -22.07
C SER A 331 -4.09 -5.73 -21.75
N TYR A 332 -4.00 -6.34 -20.56
CA TYR A 332 -4.96 -7.34 -20.08
C TYR A 332 -6.37 -6.78 -19.91
N LEU A 333 -6.50 -5.55 -19.39
CA LEU A 333 -7.80 -4.86 -19.29
C LEU A 333 -8.37 -4.50 -20.67
N LEU A 334 -7.52 -4.14 -21.65
CA LEU A 334 -7.92 -3.90 -23.03
C LEU A 334 -8.45 -5.18 -23.69
N HIS A 335 -7.73 -6.29 -23.54
CA HIS A 335 -8.14 -7.62 -24.00
C HIS A 335 -9.44 -8.07 -23.33
N GLY A 336 -9.55 -7.89 -22.00
CA GLY A 336 -10.79 -8.14 -21.27
C GLY A 336 -11.98 -7.39 -21.86
N LYS A 337 -11.82 -6.09 -22.09
CA LYS A 337 -12.87 -5.25 -22.70
C LYS A 337 -13.21 -5.66 -24.14
N ASN A 338 -12.21 -5.91 -24.97
CA ASN A 338 -12.38 -6.04 -26.42
C ASN A 338 -12.68 -7.48 -26.88
N GLU A 339 -12.40 -8.49 -26.06
CA GLU A 339 -12.61 -9.91 -26.41
C GLU A 339 -13.49 -10.65 -25.39
N ILE A 340 -13.28 -10.43 -24.08
CA ILE A 340 -14.04 -11.16 -23.04
C ILE A 340 -15.43 -10.55 -22.80
N PHE A 341 -15.57 -9.23 -22.96
CA PHE A 341 -16.83 -8.49 -22.76
C PHE A 341 -17.44 -7.96 -24.07
N ALA A 342 -16.85 -8.24 -25.23
CA ALA A 342 -17.42 -7.83 -26.51
C ALA A 342 -18.65 -8.68 -26.86
N GLY A 343 -19.79 -8.02 -27.08
CA GLY A 343 -21.04 -8.66 -27.50
C GLY A 343 -22.04 -9.01 -26.39
N LEU A 344 -21.77 -8.67 -25.12
CA LEU A 344 -22.83 -8.69 -24.09
C LEU A 344 -23.70 -7.43 -24.21
N GLU A 345 -24.93 -7.60 -24.71
CA GLU A 345 -25.95 -6.54 -24.72
C GLU A 345 -26.43 -6.19 -23.29
N GLU A 346 -27.04 -4.99 -23.15
CA GLU A 346 -27.44 -4.33 -21.89
C GLU A 346 -28.60 -5.02 -21.12
N ALA A 347 -28.83 -6.31 -21.33
CA ALA A 347 -29.97 -7.07 -20.81
C ALA A 347 -29.82 -7.60 -19.37
N SER A 348 -29.16 -6.84 -18.48
CA SER A 348 -29.20 -7.07 -17.01
C SER A 348 -28.69 -5.84 -16.25
N ALA A 349 -29.61 -4.99 -15.79
CA ALA A 349 -29.30 -3.83 -14.95
C ALA A 349 -28.89 -4.23 -13.52
N ASP A 350 -27.65 -4.70 -13.37
CA ASP A 350 -26.97 -4.93 -12.09
C ASP A 350 -25.86 -3.89 -11.87
N ASP A 351 -25.70 -3.41 -10.64
CA ASP A 351 -24.75 -2.32 -10.28
C ASP A 351 -23.28 -2.64 -10.64
N THR A 352 -22.98 -3.92 -10.87
CA THR A 352 -21.70 -4.40 -11.38
C THR A 352 -21.27 -3.70 -12.68
N TYR A 353 -22.17 -3.47 -13.64
CA TYR A 353 -21.83 -2.85 -14.93
C TYR A 353 -21.46 -1.38 -14.79
N ARG A 354 -22.25 -0.62 -14.01
CA ARG A 354 -21.98 0.79 -13.70
C ARG A 354 -20.63 0.95 -12.99
N THR A 355 -20.27 -0.02 -12.15
CA THR A 355 -18.97 -0.06 -11.46
C THR A 355 -17.81 -0.28 -12.43
N VAL A 356 -17.93 -1.19 -13.41
CA VAL A 356 -16.88 -1.46 -14.41
C VAL A 356 -16.67 -0.26 -15.34
N ASP A 357 -17.74 0.37 -15.83
CA ASP A 357 -17.60 1.52 -16.74
C ASP A 357 -17.12 2.78 -15.99
N ASN A 358 -17.50 2.98 -14.73
CA ASN A 358 -16.89 3.98 -13.85
C ASN A 358 -15.39 3.69 -13.61
N LEU A 359 -14.98 2.42 -13.44
CA LEU A 359 -13.58 2.03 -13.32
C LEU A 359 -12.81 2.40 -14.60
N TRP A 360 -13.37 2.07 -15.77
CA TRP A 360 -12.79 2.40 -17.08
C TRP A 360 -12.67 3.90 -17.33
N ASN A 361 -13.66 4.68 -16.89
CA ASN A 361 -13.66 6.14 -17.02
C ASN A 361 -12.81 6.86 -15.96
N SER A 362 -12.40 6.16 -14.88
CA SER A 362 -11.48 6.69 -13.86
C SER A 362 -10.00 6.55 -14.23
N TYR A 363 -9.66 5.70 -15.21
CA TYR A 363 -8.30 5.58 -15.72
C TYR A 363 -7.94 6.76 -16.65
N PRO A 364 -6.70 7.29 -16.60
CA PRO A 364 -6.27 8.34 -17.51
C PRO A 364 -6.30 7.86 -18.96
N LYS A 365 -7.26 8.37 -19.75
CA LYS A 365 -7.33 8.15 -21.20
C LYS A 365 -6.31 9.05 -21.92
N ASP A 366 -5.02 8.80 -21.73
CA ASP A 366 -3.96 9.44 -22.52
C ASP A 366 -3.91 8.82 -23.94
N GLN A 367 -4.92 9.16 -24.76
CA GLN A 367 -4.75 9.14 -26.20
C GLN A 367 -3.83 10.32 -26.58
N SER A 368 -2.65 9.98 -27.10
CA SER A 368 -1.71 10.90 -27.75
C SER A 368 -1.50 12.25 -27.03
N ARG A 369 -0.82 12.23 -25.88
CA ARG A 369 -0.04 13.40 -25.46
C ARG A 369 1.21 13.53 -26.32
N ASP A 370 1.00 14.04 -27.53
CA ASP A 370 2.03 14.85 -28.17
C ASP A 370 2.46 15.94 -27.17
N ARG A 371 3.77 16.20 -27.12
CA ARG A 371 4.33 17.27 -26.28
C ARG A 371 3.86 18.63 -26.82
N ASN A 372 2.72 19.12 -26.36
CA ASN A 372 2.38 20.53 -26.46
C ASN A 372 1.77 21.04 -25.16
N ASN A 373 2.56 21.91 -24.53
CA ASN A 373 2.25 22.66 -23.32
C ASN A 373 1.07 23.61 -23.54
N PRO A 374 0.17 23.75 -22.54
CA PRO A 374 -0.46 25.04 -22.33
C PRO A 374 -0.48 25.46 -20.86
N CYS A 375 0.43 26.35 -20.49
CA CYS A 375 0.09 27.42 -19.56
C CYS A 375 0.65 28.74 -20.10
N SER A 376 -0.18 29.44 -20.89
CA SER A 376 0.15 30.74 -21.45
C SER A 376 -0.43 31.85 -20.58
N SER A 377 0.44 32.78 -20.15
CA SER A 377 -0.01 34.16 -19.98
C SER A 377 1.13 35.15 -20.26
N ARG A 378 0.99 35.85 -21.40
CA ARG A 378 1.54 37.19 -21.71
C ARG A 378 3.06 37.37 -21.70
N SER A 379 3.65 37.45 -22.90
CA SER A 379 4.05 38.77 -23.43
C SER A 379 4.28 38.77 -24.95
N ARG A 380 4.49 39.95 -25.55
CA ARG A 380 4.29 40.23 -26.98
C ARG A 380 5.59 40.21 -27.83
N LYS A 381 5.54 39.44 -28.93
CA LYS A 381 5.76 39.89 -30.33
C LYS A 381 7.06 40.65 -30.70
N SER A 382 7.95 39.98 -31.44
CA SER A 382 8.53 40.51 -32.69
C SER A 382 8.99 39.37 -33.63
N LYS A 383 8.85 39.59 -34.95
CA LYS A 383 9.45 38.78 -36.03
C LYS A 383 10.90 39.30 -36.27
N THR A 384 11.79 38.75 -37.12
CA THR A 384 11.61 38.26 -38.51
C THR A 384 12.89 37.59 -39.05
N GLY A 385 12.74 36.49 -39.80
CA GLY A 385 13.62 36.02 -40.90
C GLY A 385 15.08 35.59 -40.59
N SER A 386 15.83 35.00 -41.53
CA SER A 386 15.49 34.19 -42.73
C SER A 386 16.79 33.80 -43.45
N MET A 387 16.99 32.52 -43.82
CA MET A 387 17.94 32.04 -44.86
C MET A 387 19.46 32.28 -44.60
N ASP A 388 20.42 31.53 -45.14
CA ASP A 388 20.42 30.21 -45.80
C ASP A 388 21.81 29.55 -45.66
N PHE A 389 21.97 28.36 -46.26
CA PHE A 389 23.18 27.52 -46.39
C PHE A 389 24.34 28.26 -47.15
N ASP A 390 25.60 27.81 -47.23
CA ASP A 390 26.18 26.46 -47.41
C ASP A 390 27.65 26.31 -46.93
N GLU A 391 28.10 25.07 -46.76
CA GLU A 391 29.51 24.58 -46.71
C GLU A 391 30.12 24.51 -48.15
N PRO A 392 31.34 23.97 -48.45
CA PRO A 392 32.41 23.36 -47.63
C PRO A 392 33.78 24.11 -47.82
N SER A 393 34.99 23.68 -47.42
CA SER A 393 35.57 22.33 -47.28
C SER A 393 36.94 22.31 -46.56
N LEU A 394 37.12 21.28 -45.73
CA LEU A 394 38.36 20.52 -45.43
C LEU A 394 39.73 21.22 -45.43
N GLU A 395 40.30 21.40 -44.23
CA GLU A 395 41.72 21.11 -43.97
C GLU A 395 41.89 20.51 -42.56
N GLY A 396 42.77 19.52 -42.42
CA GLY A 396 42.73 18.58 -41.28
C GLY A 396 43.47 19.03 -40.03
N VAL A 397 42.75 19.20 -38.91
CA VAL A 397 43.30 19.26 -37.55
C VAL A 397 42.44 18.41 -36.60
N SER A 398 43.05 17.83 -35.57
CA SER A 398 42.44 16.88 -34.62
C SER A 398 41.11 17.36 -34.00
N SER A 399 40.10 16.48 -34.06
CA SER A 399 38.70 16.73 -33.69
C SER A 399 38.51 17.16 -32.21
N PRO A 400 37.92 18.35 -31.93
CA PRO A 400 37.58 18.78 -30.57
C PRO A 400 36.23 18.25 -30.05
N ASP A 401 35.34 17.77 -30.95
CA ASP A 401 33.91 17.60 -30.65
C ASP A 401 33.60 16.55 -29.57
N ASN A 402 34.45 15.54 -29.43
CA ASN A 402 34.20 14.44 -28.49
C ASN A 402 34.20 14.92 -27.01
N HIS A 403 34.99 15.97 -26.69
CA HIS A 403 34.95 16.59 -25.37
C HIS A 403 33.63 17.31 -25.10
N ASN A 404 33.18 18.13 -26.07
CA ASN A 404 31.96 18.94 -25.97
C ASN A 404 30.70 18.06 -25.84
N HIS A 405 30.64 16.94 -26.56
CA HIS A 405 29.56 15.95 -26.41
C HIS A 405 29.59 15.23 -25.05
N LYS A 406 30.78 14.82 -24.56
CA LYS A 406 30.92 14.16 -23.26
C LYS A 406 30.49 15.09 -22.13
N GLU A 407 30.92 16.35 -22.15
CA GLU A 407 30.59 17.36 -21.15
C GLU A 407 29.07 17.66 -21.09
N LYS A 408 28.44 17.88 -22.26
CA LYS A 408 26.96 18.02 -22.37
C LYS A 408 26.21 16.81 -21.82
N SER A 409 26.76 15.59 -21.95
CA SER A 409 26.16 14.38 -21.39
C SER A 409 26.23 14.34 -19.86
N LYS A 410 27.37 14.73 -19.26
CA LYS A 410 27.53 14.83 -17.79
C LYS A 410 26.56 15.85 -17.20
N GLU A 411 26.50 17.05 -17.79
CA GLU A 411 25.61 18.11 -17.31
C GLU A 411 24.13 17.68 -17.41
N LYS A 412 23.77 16.94 -18.46
CA LYS A 412 22.44 16.34 -18.62
C LYS A 412 22.12 15.30 -17.53
N ALA A 413 23.10 14.52 -17.07
CA ALA A 413 22.92 13.58 -15.95
C ALA A 413 22.64 14.33 -14.63
N ILE A 414 23.42 15.36 -14.32
CA ILE A 414 23.22 16.21 -13.13
C ILE A 414 21.85 16.90 -13.18
N ARG A 415 21.49 17.52 -14.31
CA ARG A 415 20.17 18.15 -14.49
C ARG A 415 19.01 17.15 -14.29
N ARG A 416 19.16 15.89 -14.73
CA ARG A 416 18.18 14.81 -14.47
C ARG A 416 18.07 14.48 -12.99
N LEU A 417 19.18 14.30 -12.27
CA LEU A 417 19.14 14.02 -10.83
C LEU A 417 18.51 15.18 -10.05
N ILE A 418 18.85 16.43 -10.38
CA ILE A 418 18.25 17.61 -9.75
C ILE A 418 16.73 17.69 -9.99
N THR A 419 16.24 17.25 -11.16
CA THR A 419 14.80 17.12 -11.42
C THR A 419 14.17 16.00 -10.58
N ASP A 420 14.74 14.79 -10.58
CA ASP A 420 14.27 13.64 -9.75
C ASP A 420 14.24 14.00 -8.25
N MET A 421 15.25 14.72 -7.76
CA MET A 421 15.27 15.30 -6.40
C MET A 421 14.09 16.25 -6.18
N ARG A 422 13.87 17.22 -7.08
CA ARG A 422 12.79 18.20 -6.94
C ARG A 422 11.41 17.55 -6.97
N ASP A 423 11.21 16.55 -7.82
CA ASP A 423 9.95 15.81 -7.93
C ASP A 423 9.67 15.00 -6.64
N ASN A 424 10.72 14.55 -5.94
CA ASN A 424 10.66 13.97 -4.59
C ASN A 424 10.70 15.02 -3.45
N LEU A 425 10.65 16.32 -3.78
CA LEU A 425 10.72 17.48 -2.87
C LEU A 425 12.03 17.60 -2.06
N PHE A 426 13.13 17.13 -2.63
CA PHE A 426 14.49 17.36 -2.18
C PHE A 426 15.12 18.56 -2.91
N GLN A 427 15.89 19.35 -2.17
CA GLN A 427 16.73 20.41 -2.72
C GLN A 427 18.17 19.90 -2.85
N TYR A 428 18.72 19.96 -4.06
CA TYR A 428 20.11 19.63 -4.32
C TYR A 428 21.07 20.62 -3.61
N ILE A 429 22.06 20.08 -2.92
CA ILE A 429 23.22 20.79 -2.37
C ILE A 429 24.46 20.32 -3.15
N PRO A 430 25.31 21.23 -3.68
CA PRO A 430 26.55 20.86 -4.35
C PRO A 430 27.59 20.25 -3.38
N PRO A 431 28.56 19.47 -3.88
CA PRO A 431 29.61 18.84 -3.06
C PRO A 431 30.40 19.77 -2.14
N ARG A 432 30.89 19.23 -1.03
CA ARG A 432 31.66 19.96 0.00
C ARG A 432 33.09 20.28 -0.46
N VAL A 433 33.30 21.48 -1.03
CA VAL A 433 34.59 21.91 -1.62
C VAL A 433 35.69 22.30 -0.59
N LYS A 434 35.34 22.61 0.67
CA LYS A 434 36.31 23.01 1.72
C LYS A 434 36.00 22.38 3.07
N ILE A 435 36.43 21.13 3.24
CA ILE A 435 36.11 20.29 4.40
C ILE A 435 37.05 20.64 5.56
N LYS A 436 36.56 21.39 6.56
CA LYS A 436 37.33 21.67 7.80
C LYS A 436 37.36 20.51 8.79
N ARG A 437 36.47 19.52 8.63
CA ARG A 437 36.36 18.30 9.44
C ARG A 437 35.73 17.17 8.62
N LEU A 438 36.32 15.98 8.71
CA LEU A 438 35.88 14.75 8.03
C LEU A 438 34.71 14.05 8.76
N ASP A 439 34.16 14.68 9.81
CA ASP A 439 33.07 14.19 10.64
C ASP A 439 31.81 13.79 9.85
N TYR A 440 31.04 12.85 10.42
CA TYR A 440 29.75 12.38 9.91
C TYR A 440 28.76 13.53 9.70
N LEU A 441 28.20 13.64 8.48
CA LEU A 441 27.29 14.71 8.13
C LEU A 441 25.86 14.42 8.60
N GLN A 442 25.33 15.22 9.52
CA GLN A 442 23.91 15.17 9.88
C GLN A 442 23.08 16.07 8.96
N TYR A 443 22.06 15.51 8.32
CA TYR A 443 21.10 16.27 7.51
C TYR A 443 19.99 16.85 8.39
N VAL A 444 19.39 17.98 7.97
CA VAL A 444 18.32 18.66 8.71
C VAL A 444 17.22 19.08 7.74
N ARG A 445 15.96 18.94 8.17
CA ARG A 445 14.79 19.45 7.45
C ARG A 445 14.55 20.90 7.81
N LYS A 446 14.33 21.75 6.81
CA LYS A 446 13.86 23.13 7.01
C LYS A 446 12.35 23.18 6.80
N ASN A 447 11.69 24.07 7.53
CA ASN A 447 10.30 24.46 7.26
C ASN A 447 10.36 25.82 6.57
N ASP A 448 9.78 25.92 5.39
CA ASP A 448 9.81 27.11 4.54
C ASP A 448 8.39 27.31 4.00
N ASP A 449 7.74 28.42 4.37
CA ASP A 449 6.32 28.72 4.09
C ASP A 449 5.32 27.56 4.29
N GLY A 450 5.55 26.74 5.32
CA GLY A 450 4.72 25.60 5.68
C GLY A 450 5.03 24.30 4.91
N ALA A 451 5.93 24.35 3.93
CA ALA A 451 6.47 23.18 3.25
C ALA A 451 7.76 22.69 3.95
N LEU A 452 7.88 21.38 4.13
CA LEU A 452 9.14 20.77 4.58
C LEU A 452 10.08 20.61 3.39
N ILE A 453 11.17 21.38 3.37
CA ILE A 453 12.23 21.27 2.36
C ILE A 453 13.34 20.34 2.88
N TYR A 454 13.71 19.37 2.04
CA TYR A 454 14.69 18.33 2.33
C TYR A 454 15.98 18.61 1.54
N ALA A 455 16.92 19.37 2.12
CA ALA A 455 18.17 19.66 1.44
C ALA A 455 19.17 18.49 1.57
N ALA A 456 19.69 17.99 0.45
CA ALA A 456 20.58 16.81 0.40
C ALA A 456 21.66 16.92 -0.68
N HIS A 457 22.79 16.23 -0.47
CA HIS A 457 23.84 16.01 -1.48
C HIS A 457 23.46 14.81 -2.38
N ALA A 458 23.97 14.75 -3.60
CA ALA A 458 23.67 13.68 -4.56
C ALA A 458 23.99 12.27 -4.00
N ASP A 459 25.21 12.07 -3.48
CA ASP A 459 25.66 10.77 -2.94
C ASP A 459 24.63 10.16 -1.94
N TYR A 460 24.15 10.98 -1.00
CA TYR A 460 23.17 10.56 0.01
C TYR A 460 21.79 10.33 -0.59
N TYR A 461 21.34 11.22 -1.49
CA TYR A 461 20.03 11.10 -2.12
C TYR A 461 19.92 9.84 -3.00
N ILE A 462 21.00 9.44 -3.69
CA ILE A 462 21.06 8.21 -4.49
C ILE A 462 20.87 6.96 -3.60
N LEU A 463 21.61 6.86 -2.49
CA LEU A 463 21.41 5.80 -1.49
C LEU A 463 19.99 5.83 -0.92
N LEU A 464 19.48 7.02 -0.58
CA LEU A 464 18.18 7.20 0.05
C LEU A 464 17.03 6.75 -0.87
N ARG A 465 17.02 7.16 -2.14
CA ARG A 465 15.93 6.87 -3.08
C ARG A 465 15.86 5.37 -3.43
N VAL A 466 17.00 4.70 -3.63
CA VAL A 466 17.00 3.25 -3.91
C VAL A 466 16.52 2.46 -2.68
N CYS A 467 16.93 2.85 -1.48
CA CYS A 467 16.44 2.24 -0.24
C CYS A 467 14.94 2.49 -0.02
N ALA A 468 14.44 3.68 -0.37
CA ALA A 468 13.01 4.02 -0.29
C ALA A 468 12.17 3.16 -1.26
N MET A 469 12.63 2.99 -2.51
CA MET A 469 12.01 2.09 -3.48
C MET A 469 12.01 0.64 -3.00
N VAL A 470 13.14 0.12 -2.52
CA VAL A 470 13.24 -1.25 -1.99
C VAL A 470 12.35 -1.48 -0.77
N ALA A 471 12.17 -0.49 0.11
CA ALA A 471 11.27 -0.56 1.27
C ALA A 471 9.79 -0.26 0.95
N GLU A 472 9.47 0.08 -0.31
CA GLU A 472 8.15 0.50 -0.79
C GLU A 472 7.56 1.62 0.09
N ILE A 473 8.26 2.77 0.11
CA ILE A 473 7.86 3.97 0.83
C ILE A 473 8.39 5.24 0.14
N ASP A 474 7.69 6.36 0.29
CA ASP A 474 8.13 7.69 -0.15
C ASP A 474 9.51 8.07 0.44
N ALA A 475 10.39 8.66 -0.39
CA ALA A 475 11.77 8.99 -0.03
C ALA A 475 11.89 9.96 1.16
N ARG A 476 10.92 10.87 1.36
CA ARG A 476 10.86 11.78 2.50
C ARG A 476 10.51 11.02 3.79
N ASN A 477 9.65 10.02 3.70
CA ASN A 477 9.33 9.15 4.84
C ASN A 477 10.51 8.22 5.20
N MET A 478 11.27 7.74 4.20
CA MET A 478 12.56 7.09 4.46
C MET A 478 13.54 8.04 5.14
N HIS A 479 13.70 9.26 4.64
CA HIS A 479 14.58 10.28 5.24
C HIS A 479 14.17 10.62 6.68
N ARG A 480 12.86 10.73 6.97
CA ARG A 480 12.34 10.93 8.33
C ARG A 480 12.72 9.79 9.26
N SER A 481 12.73 8.54 8.77
CA SER A 481 13.21 7.37 9.52
C SER A 481 14.71 7.48 9.85
N VAL A 482 15.53 7.82 8.85
CA VAL A 482 16.99 8.02 9.00
C VAL A 482 17.28 9.10 10.03
N LEU A 483 16.68 10.28 9.91
CA LEU A 483 16.86 11.36 10.89
C LEU A 483 16.39 10.98 12.30
N SER A 484 15.32 10.19 12.42
CA SER A 484 14.85 9.71 13.72
C SER A 484 15.86 8.76 14.36
N PHE A 485 16.51 7.92 13.56
CA PHE A 485 17.52 6.97 14.01
C PHE A 485 18.86 7.68 14.37
N GLU A 486 19.34 8.60 13.53
CA GLU A 486 20.54 9.39 13.80
C GLU A 486 20.43 10.19 15.12
N ARG A 487 19.27 10.81 15.37
CA ARG A 487 19.00 11.50 16.65
C ARG A 487 19.04 10.57 17.86
N ARG A 488 18.61 9.31 17.69
CA ARG A 488 18.69 8.30 18.75
C ARG A 488 20.14 7.92 19.03
N LEU A 489 20.97 7.76 17.99
CA LEU A 489 22.41 7.51 18.15
C LEU A 489 23.11 8.68 18.85
N ALA A 490 22.90 9.93 18.39
CA ALA A 490 23.48 11.12 19.01
C ALA A 490 23.04 11.32 20.48
N TRP A 491 21.81 10.90 20.84
CA TRP A 491 21.36 10.90 22.23
C TRP A 491 22.06 9.81 23.07
N ILE A 492 22.33 8.64 22.50
CA ILE A 492 23.08 7.55 23.17
C ILE A 492 24.53 7.99 23.39
N GLU A 493 25.18 8.53 22.35
CA GLU A 493 26.55 9.07 22.38
C GLU A 493 26.70 10.14 23.48
N LYS A 494 25.87 11.18 23.47
CA LYS A 494 25.85 12.21 24.53
C LYS A 494 25.63 11.63 25.93
N LYS A 495 24.86 10.55 26.06
CA LYS A 495 24.63 9.89 27.35
C LYS A 495 25.86 9.09 27.80
N ILE A 496 26.57 8.45 26.87
CA ILE A 496 27.84 7.76 27.15
C ILE A 496 28.89 8.78 27.59
N ASP A 497 29.09 9.87 26.85
CA ASP A 497 30.02 10.95 27.21
C ASP A 497 29.73 11.50 28.60
N HIS A 498 28.46 11.77 28.91
CA HIS A 498 28.06 12.24 30.23
C HIS A 498 28.45 11.26 31.34
N VAL A 499 28.24 9.96 31.14
CA VAL A 499 28.62 8.92 32.11
C VAL A 499 30.13 8.78 32.24
N LEU A 500 30.89 8.86 31.15
CA LEU A 500 32.35 8.80 31.16
C LEU A 500 33.00 10.03 31.84
N HIS A 501 32.31 11.17 31.82
CA HIS A 501 32.74 12.39 32.51
C HIS A 501 32.20 12.51 33.95
N LEU A 502 31.43 11.54 34.46
CA LEU A 502 31.15 11.45 35.89
C LEU A 502 32.42 10.99 36.62
N THR A 503 33.08 11.92 37.31
CA THR A 503 34.12 11.57 38.29
C THR A 503 33.48 10.72 39.38
N PRO A 504 34.09 9.58 39.79
CA PRO A 504 33.56 8.81 40.90
C PRO A 504 33.57 9.67 42.15
N LEU A 505 32.39 9.83 42.77
CA LEU A 505 32.28 10.44 44.09
C LEU A 505 33.22 9.67 45.04
N SER A 506 34.19 10.38 45.60
CA SER A 506 35.01 9.88 46.70
C SER A 506 34.08 9.46 47.84
N ILE A 507 33.96 8.15 48.03
CA ILE A 507 33.18 7.56 49.13
C ILE A 507 33.87 7.98 50.45
N PRO A 508 33.14 8.56 51.43
CA PRO A 508 33.70 9.00 52.70
C PRO A 508 34.13 7.85 53.61
#